data_AF-A0A813CD06-F1
#
_entry.id   AF-A0A813CD06-F1
#
_cell.length_a   1.000
_cell.length_b   1.000
_cell.length_c   1.000
_cell.angle_alpha   90.00
_cell.angle_beta   90.00
_cell.angle_gamma   90.00
#
_symmetry.space_group_name_H-M   'P 1'
#
loop_
_entity.id
_entity.type
_entity.pdbx_description
1 polymer ?
#
loop_
_entity_poly.entity_id
_entity_poly.type
_entity_poly.pdbx_seq_one_letter_code
_entity_poly.pdbx_strand_id
1 'polypeptide(L)'
;ASSCDTGFHRARRIDIDLEEGEVLFVPGGAPHLVVNLTDTAAFAGNFLDDSNLEAAMADIKEMAANEQKKKAEPGPMQGFLSALEEMVFDPDKAICE
;
A
#
# COMPACT_ATOMS: atom_id res chain seq x y z
N ALA A 1 -15.41 4.49 31.20
CA ALA A 1 -14.18 4.36 30.41
C ALA A 1 -14.54 3.70 29.09
N SER A 2 -14.53 4.48 28.00
CA SER A 2 -14.96 4.05 26.67
C SER A 2 -13.94 3.05 26.09
N SER A 3 -14.40 1.86 25.71
CA SER A 3 -13.60 0.81 25.10
C SER A 3 -13.25 1.19 23.66
N CYS A 4 -12.14 1.91 23.47
CA CYS A 4 -11.46 1.98 22.19
C CYS A 4 -10.57 0.73 22.09
N ASP A 5 -11.15 -0.40 21.71
CA ASP A 5 -10.38 -1.60 21.38
C ASP A 5 -9.73 -1.37 20.01
N THR A 6 -8.54 -0.76 20.01
CA THR A 6 -7.77 -0.57 18.79
C THR A 6 -7.12 -1.90 18.42
N GLY A 7 -7.57 -2.54 17.34
CA GLY A 7 -7.22 -3.91 16.93
C GLY A 7 -5.73 -4.24 16.76
N PHE A 8 -4.82 -3.30 17.02
CA PHE A 8 -3.38 -3.46 16.97
C PHE A 8 -2.77 -4.10 18.23
N HIS A 9 -3.49 -4.16 19.35
CA HIS A 9 -2.95 -4.71 20.62
C HIS A 9 -2.55 -6.20 20.56
N ARG A 10 -3.04 -6.94 19.55
CA ARG A 10 -2.71 -8.36 19.33
C ARG A 10 -1.71 -8.59 18.20
N ALA A 11 -1.37 -7.56 17.42
CA ALA A 11 -0.40 -7.69 16.35
C ALA A 11 1.01 -7.78 16.95
N ARG A 12 1.84 -8.67 16.40
CA ARG A 12 3.26 -8.71 16.77
C ARG A 12 3.91 -7.40 16.35
N ARG A 13 4.42 -6.64 17.32
CA ARG A 13 5.16 -5.40 17.07
C ARG A 13 6.63 -5.71 16.81
N ILE A 14 7.17 -5.08 15.78
CA ILE A 14 8.60 -5.10 15.44
C ILE A 14 9.01 -3.63 15.32
N ASP A 15 9.98 -3.22 16.11
CA ASP A 15 10.56 -1.87 16.07
C ASP A 15 11.89 -1.95 15.30
N ILE A 16 12.08 -1.04 14.34
CA ILE A 16 13.26 -0.98 13.48
C ILE A 16 13.66 0.49 13.39
N ASP A 17 14.92 0.77 13.71
CA ASP A 17 15.55 2.07 13.44
C ASP A 17 16.21 1.98 12.06
N LEU A 18 15.89 2.94 11.18
CA LEU A 18 16.42 3.01 9.81
C LEU A 18 17.43 4.15 9.72
N GLU A 19 18.67 3.83 9.36
CA GLU A 19 19.77 4.80 9.24
C GLU A 19 19.92 5.36 7.81
N GLU A 20 20.76 6.39 7.66
CA GLU A 20 21.03 7.00 6.36
C GLU A 20 21.67 5.99 5.38
N GLY A 21 21.10 5.90 4.18
CA GLY A 21 21.55 4.98 3.14
C GLY A 21 20.96 3.57 3.24
N GLU A 22 20.21 3.26 4.31
CA GLU A 22 19.49 2.00 4.42
C GLU A 22 18.16 2.01 3.65
N VAL A 23 17.69 0.82 3.29
CA VAL A 23 16.45 0.62 2.54
C VAL A 23 15.55 -0.34 3.29
N LEU A 24 14.30 0.06 3.52
CA LEU A 24 13.28 -0.76 4.15
C LEU A 24 12.28 -1.27 3.11
N PHE A 25 12.12 -2.59 3.02
CA PHE A 25 11.03 -3.21 2.27
C PHE A 25 9.90 -3.58 3.22
N VAL A 26 8.71 -3.03 2.96
CA VAL A 26 7.51 -3.35 3.74
C VAL A 26 6.67 -4.37 2.99
N PRO A 27 6.42 -5.56 3.57
CA PRO A 27 5.53 -6.54 2.95
C PRO A 27 4.10 -6.01 2.78
N GLY A 28 3.42 -6.47 1.73
CA GLY A 28 2.01 -6.16 1.49
C GLY A 28 1.14 -6.51 2.72
N GLY A 29 0.22 -5.60 3.06
CA GLY A 29 -0.71 -5.80 4.17
C GLY A 29 -0.09 -5.68 5.58
N ALA A 30 1.16 -5.24 5.73
CA ALA A 30 1.79 -5.02 7.04
C ALA A 30 1.50 -3.60 7.56
N PRO A 31 0.61 -3.41 8.56
CA PRO A 31 0.35 -2.08 9.12
C PRO A 31 1.61 -1.58 9.84
N HIS A 32 2.02 -0.36 9.55
CA HIS A 32 3.23 0.22 10.10
C HIS A 32 3.04 1.71 10.45
N LEU A 33 3.84 2.17 11.41
CA LEU A 33 3.89 3.54 11.88
C LEU A 33 5.33 4.03 11.76
N VAL A 34 5.53 5.24 11.27
CA VAL A 34 6.85 5.85 11.10
C VAL A 34 6.96 7.08 11.99
N VAL A 35 8.08 7.20 12.70
CA VAL A 35 8.43 8.38 13.51
C VAL A 35 9.85 8.79 13.16
N ASN A 36 10.02 10.01 12.66
CA ASN A 36 11.34 10.56 12.38
C ASN A 36 12.01 10.98 13.70
N LEU A 37 13.16 10.40 14.02
CA LEU A 37 13.92 10.72 15.24
C LEU A 37 14.73 12.02 15.11
N THR A 38 15.04 12.42 13.87
CA THR A 38 15.77 13.64 13.51
C THR A 38 15.22 14.22 12.20
N ASP A 39 15.69 15.41 11.78
CA ASP A 39 15.33 15.99 10.47
C ASP A 39 15.75 15.04 9.34
N THR A 40 14.77 14.50 8.61
CA THR A 40 14.96 13.38 7.68
C THR A 40 14.35 13.70 6.32
N ALA A 41 15.07 13.35 5.24
CA ALA A 41 14.54 13.30 3.88
C ALA A 41 14.69 11.88 3.33
N ALA A 42 13.62 11.32 2.77
CA ALA A 42 13.60 9.96 2.23
C ALA A 42 12.74 9.87 0.96
N PHE A 43 13.04 8.87 0.11
CA PHE A 43 12.21 8.50 -1.02
C PHE A 43 11.42 7.23 -0.68
N ALA A 44 10.14 7.21 -1.04
CA ALA A 44 9.27 6.06 -0.81
C ALA A 44 8.41 5.78 -2.05
N GLY A 45 8.14 4.51 -2.30
CA GLY A 45 7.29 4.05 -3.39
C GLY A 45 6.68 2.70 -3.07
N ASN A 46 5.46 2.49 -3.54
CA ASN A 46 4.78 1.19 -3.49
C ASN A 46 5.01 0.46 -4.80
N PHE A 47 5.10 -0.86 -4.74
CA PHE A 47 5.21 -1.70 -5.93
C PHE A 47 4.28 -2.90 -5.82
N LEU A 48 3.85 -3.38 -6.98
CA LEU A 48 3.06 -4.60 -7.13
C LEU A 48 3.87 -5.60 -7.95
N ASP A 49 3.81 -6.86 -7.55
CA ASP A 49 4.38 -7.98 -8.29
C ASP A 49 3.42 -9.18 -8.21
N ASP A 50 3.78 -10.27 -8.88
CA ASP A 50 2.97 -11.49 -8.92
C ASP A 50 2.70 -12.08 -7.52
N SER A 51 3.57 -11.81 -6.54
CA SER A 51 3.45 -12.36 -5.20
C SER A 51 2.40 -11.64 -4.35
N ASN A 52 2.05 -10.40 -4.67
CA ASN A 52 1.12 -9.57 -3.89
C ASN A 52 -0.09 -9.03 -4.67
N LEU A 53 -0.15 -9.26 -5.98
CA LEU A 53 -1.15 -8.68 -6.87
C LEU A 53 -2.60 -8.94 -6.44
N GLU A 54 -2.94 -10.21 -6.12
CA GLU A 54 -4.32 -10.56 -5.76
C GLU A 54 -4.81 -9.85 -4.49
N ALA A 55 -3.97 -9.85 -3.44
CA ALA A 55 -4.28 -9.18 -2.18
C ALA A 55 -4.35 -7.66 -2.37
N ALA A 56 -3.40 -7.08 -3.11
CA ALA A 56 -3.40 -5.66 -3.41
C ALA A 56 -4.63 -5.23 -4.23
N MET A 57 -5.06 -6.05 -5.20
CA MET A 57 -6.27 -5.81 -5.99
C MET A 57 -7.53 -5.77 -5.12
N ALA A 58 -7.63 -6.62 -4.11
CA ALA A 58 -8.74 -6.59 -3.17
C ALA A 58 -8.76 -5.28 -2.37
N ASP A 59 -7.60 -4.87 -1.84
CA ASP A 59 -7.45 -3.63 -1.06
C ASP A 59 -7.77 -2.39 -1.92
N ILE A 60 -7.24 -2.33 -3.15
CA ILE A 60 -7.48 -1.22 -4.10
C ILE A 60 -8.97 -1.09 -4.41
N LYS A 61 -9.68 -2.21 -4.62
CA LYS A 61 -11.13 -2.21 -4.86
C LYS A 61 -11.90 -1.68 -3.66
N GLU A 62 -11.51 -2.09 -2.45
CA GLU A 62 -12.14 -1.58 -1.23
C GLU A 62 -11.90 -0.08 -1.05
N MET A 63 -10.66 0.37 -1.27
CA MET A 63 -10.29 1.78 -1.22
C MET A 63 -11.10 2.62 -2.22
N ALA A 64 -11.18 2.17 -3.48
CA ALA A 64 -11.96 2.85 -4.52
C ALA A 64 -13.46 2.94 -4.15
N ALA A 65 -14.04 1.84 -3.67
CA ALA A 65 -15.43 1.82 -3.21
C ALA A 65 -15.67 2.77 -2.01
N ASN A 66 -14.71 2.86 -1.10
CA ASN A 66 -14.79 3.76 0.05
C ASN A 66 -14.61 5.23 -0.33
N GLU A 67 -13.83 5.56 -1.37
CA GLU A 67 -13.77 6.91 -1.93
C GLU A 67 -15.11 7.34 -2.55
N GLN A 68 -15.75 6.46 -3.33
CA GLN A 68 -17.06 6.72 -3.94
C GLN A 68 -18.16 6.98 -2.91
N LYS A 69 -18.13 6.30 -1.75
CA LYS A 69 -19.10 6.56 -0.66
C LYS A 69 -18.98 7.96 -0.07
N LYS A 70 -17.80 8.58 -0.18
CA LYS A 70 -17.49 9.89 0.46
C LYS A 70 -17.62 11.07 -0.51
N LYS A 71 -17.64 10.85 -1.83
CA LYS A 71 -17.61 11.90 -2.86
C LYS A 71 -18.55 11.56 -4.02
N ALA A 72 -19.13 12.59 -4.64
CA ALA A 72 -20.00 12.42 -5.83
C ALA A 72 -19.24 12.06 -7.11
N GLU A 73 -17.92 12.31 -7.15
CA GLU A 73 -17.05 12.06 -8.30
C GLU A 73 -16.03 10.94 -8.01
N PRO A 74 -15.61 10.16 -9.03
CA PRO A 74 -14.64 9.10 -8.88
C PRO A 74 -13.29 9.64 -8.41
N GLY A 75 -12.77 9.07 -7.32
CA GLY A 75 -11.48 9.44 -6.74
C GLY A 75 -10.28 8.83 -7.47
N PRO A 76 -9.05 9.21 -7.08
CA PRO A 76 -7.83 8.74 -7.72
C PRO A 76 -7.67 7.21 -7.67
N MET A 77 -8.17 6.54 -6.62
CA MET A 77 -8.10 5.08 -6.53
C MET A 77 -8.99 4.39 -7.58
N GLN A 78 -10.10 5.01 -7.97
CA GLN A 78 -10.95 4.50 -9.04
C GLN A 78 -10.23 4.54 -10.39
N GLY A 79 -9.54 5.64 -10.69
CA GLY A 79 -8.75 5.76 -11.91
C GLY A 79 -7.59 4.77 -11.95
N PHE A 80 -6.92 4.56 -10.81
CA PHE A 80 -5.87 3.55 -10.69
C PHE A 80 -6.40 2.13 -10.90
N LEU A 81 -7.55 1.78 -10.32
CA LEU A 81 -8.20 0.49 -10.52
C LEU A 81 -8.53 0.24 -12.00
N SER A 82 -9.12 1.22 -12.68
CA SER A 82 -9.41 1.11 -14.11
C SER A 82 -8.15 0.91 -14.94
N ALA A 83 -7.07 1.64 -14.64
CA ALA A 83 -5.79 1.44 -15.32
C ALA A 83 -5.23 0.03 -15.12
N LEU A 84 -5.34 -0.54 -13.91
CA LEU A 84 -4.91 -1.91 -13.63
C LEU A 84 -5.76 -2.95 -14.36
N GLU A 85 -7.07 -2.74 -14.49
CA GLU A 85 -7.96 -3.65 -15.23
C GLU A 85 -7.68 -3.65 -16.74
N GLU A 86 -7.15 -2.54 -17.28
CA GLU A 86 -6.72 -2.44 -18.68
C GLU A 86 -5.31 -3.02 -18.92
N MET A 87 -4.51 -3.24 -17.87
CA MET A 87 -3.18 -3.83 -17.99
C MET A 87 -3.28 -5.34 -18.26
N VAL A 88 -2.95 -5.72 -19.49
CA VAL A 88 -2.73 -7.12 -19.86
C VAL A 88 -1.30 -7.50 -19.51
N PHE A 89 -1.11 -8.22 -18.41
CA PHE A 89 0.16 -8.86 -18.07
C PHE A 89 0.35 -10.08 -18.98
N ASP A 90 1.09 -9.88 -20.07
CA ASP A 90 1.50 -10.95 -20.98
C ASP A 90 2.96 -11.34 -20.66
N PRO A 91 3.20 -12.45 -19.94
CA PRO A 91 4.54 -12.85 -19.52
C PRO A 91 5.45 -13.21 -20.71
N ASP A 92 4.87 -13.52 -21.87
CA ASP A 92 5.62 -13.80 -23.10
C ASP A 92 5.90 -12.52 -23.92
N LYS A 93 5.18 -11.42 -23.65
CA LYS A 93 5.56 -10.05 -24.05
C LYS A 93 6.32 -9.37 -22.92
N ALA A 94 7.49 -9.93 -22.61
CA ALA A 94 8.54 -9.11 -22.04
C ALA A 94 8.68 -7.84 -22.90
N ILE A 95 9.00 -6.72 -22.25
CA ILE A 95 9.22 -5.42 -22.87
C ILE A 95 10.34 -5.57 -23.91
N CYS A 96 10.02 -5.98 -25.12
CA CYS A 96 10.94 -6.01 -26.24
C CYS A 96 11.12 -4.56 -26.70
N GLU A 97 12.37 -4.11 -26.68
CA GLU A 97 12.84 -2.77 -27.08
C GLU A 97 12.24 -2.26 -28.40
#